data_AF-A0A9Q1QNV0-F1
#
_entry.id   AF-A0A9Q1QNV0-F1
#
_cell.length_a   1.000
_cell.length_b   1.000
_cell.length_c   1.000
_cell.angle_alpha   90.00
_cell.angle_beta   90.00
_cell.angle_gamma   90.00
#
_symmetry.space_group_name_H-M   'P 1'
#
loop_
_entity.id
_entity.type
_entity.pdbx_description
1 polymer ?
#
loop_
_entity_poly.entity_id
_entity_poly.type
_entity_poly.pdbx_seq_one_letter_code
_entity_poly.pdbx_strand_id
1 'polypeptide(L)'
;MSSTLIAPTASSNPRTNTPNPEGGGGGGLTRREKMNGLERQTKLNQEEQEEEEGFSHGDPPPFRLADVRAAIPKHCWVKDPWKSMSYVVRDLVVVLALMAIAFSLDSWGFWPFYWFAQGTIGHGSFSNSKKLNSVVGHTLHTSILVPYHGWRISHRIHHANHAHVENDESWRPMTETLYKGLPNLSRMFRHTPPFPLFLFPYYLQAVVVNEQAWREPGKKGSHFHPESDLFTPSEKLDVVTSTICWCAMVALLATLCFIFGPTPVLKLYGVPYLVFIMWLGLVTYLNHHGDGEERLPRYRGKGWNHLRGALSTLDRDYGMFNNIHHHIETHVIHHLFPQIPHYHLVEATKAAKPIMGKYYKEPKKSAGPFPFHVIGIFLEALRINHFVSDSGDIVYYETDPHLTIGGASKCM
;
A
#
# COMPACT_ATOMS: atom_id res chain seq x y z
N MET A 1 -6.88 13.84 47.76
CA MET A 1 -8.26 14.33 47.62
C MET A 1 -8.73 13.88 46.24
N SER A 2 -9.57 12.89 46.01
CA SER A 2 -10.48 12.02 46.78
C SER A 2 -10.38 10.65 46.09
N SER A 3 -10.38 9.49 46.76
CA SER A 3 -11.52 8.82 47.42
C SER A 3 -12.76 8.75 46.50
N THR A 4 -13.54 7.68 46.31
CA THR A 4 -13.63 6.26 46.70
C THR A 4 -14.75 5.71 45.78
N LEU A 5 -14.74 4.47 45.28
CA LEU A 5 -15.70 3.42 45.66
C LEU A 5 -15.52 2.14 44.84
N ILE A 6 -15.58 1.01 45.55
CA ILE A 6 -15.47 -0.39 45.13
C ILE A 6 -16.73 -1.13 45.64
N ALA A 7 -17.15 -2.17 44.88
CA ALA A 7 -17.91 -3.38 45.27
C ALA A 7 -19.45 -3.43 45.00
N PRO A 8 -20.11 -4.63 45.02
CA PRO A 8 -20.34 -5.48 43.83
C PRO A 8 -21.74 -6.18 43.78
N THR A 9 -21.90 -7.17 42.88
CA THR A 9 -22.97 -8.22 42.77
C THR A 9 -24.32 -7.77 42.18
N ALA A 10 -25.13 -8.55 41.44
CA ALA A 10 -25.22 -9.98 41.17
C ALA A 10 -25.97 -10.26 39.84
N SER A 11 -25.72 -11.46 39.28
CA SER A 11 -26.67 -12.39 38.64
C SER A 11 -27.97 -11.86 38.00
N SER A 12 -28.16 -12.11 36.70
CA SER A 12 -29.19 -13.05 36.23
C SER A 12 -29.12 -13.24 34.72
N ASN A 13 -29.17 -14.51 34.33
CA ASN A 13 -29.11 -15.02 32.98
C ASN A 13 -30.54 -15.42 32.59
N PRO A 14 -31.14 -14.93 31.48
CA PRO A 14 -32.32 -15.59 30.95
C PRO A 14 -31.88 -16.59 29.89
N ARG A 15 -31.88 -17.86 30.29
CA ARG A 15 -32.07 -18.99 29.36
C ARG A 15 -33.41 -18.80 28.68
N THR A 16 -33.45 -18.79 27.36
CA THR A 16 -34.68 -18.99 26.60
C THR A 16 -34.66 -20.36 25.94
N ASN A 17 -35.30 -21.29 26.66
CA ASN A 17 -36.04 -22.47 26.24
C ASN A 17 -35.82 -22.99 24.81
N THR A 18 -35.15 -24.14 24.74
CA THR A 18 -35.46 -25.20 23.77
C THR A 18 -36.89 -25.73 24.01
N PRO A 19 -37.77 -25.80 23.00
CA PRO A 19 -39.01 -26.55 23.15
C PRO A 19 -38.76 -28.03 22.87
N ASN A 20 -39.19 -28.89 23.79
CA ASN A 20 -39.38 -30.32 23.53
C ASN A 20 -40.64 -30.51 22.67
N PRO A 21 -40.70 -31.53 21.80
CA PRO A 21 -41.75 -31.67 20.80
C PRO A 21 -42.90 -32.51 21.34
N GLU A 22 -44.03 -31.90 21.69
CA GLU A 22 -45.30 -32.62 21.81
C GLU A 22 -46.47 -31.79 21.25
N GLY A 23 -47.13 -32.35 20.24
CA GLY A 23 -48.58 -32.20 20.04
C GLY A 23 -49.13 -31.00 19.28
N GLY A 24 -49.33 -31.17 17.96
CA GLY A 24 -50.54 -30.69 17.29
C GLY A 24 -50.47 -29.36 16.52
N GLY A 25 -50.73 -29.43 15.20
CA GLY A 25 -51.07 -28.26 14.37
C GLY A 25 -50.19 -28.05 13.15
N GLY A 26 -50.18 -29.00 12.21
CA GLY A 26 -49.47 -28.87 10.94
C GLY A 26 -50.09 -27.80 10.03
N GLY A 27 -49.59 -26.57 10.14
CA GLY A 27 -49.74 -25.52 9.11
C GLY A 27 -48.50 -25.49 8.23
N GLY A 28 -48.29 -26.54 7.43
CA GLY A 28 -47.19 -26.58 6.47
C GLY A 28 -47.41 -25.53 5.39
N LEU A 29 -46.44 -24.61 5.21
CA LEU A 29 -46.37 -23.71 4.05
C LEU A 29 -46.80 -24.47 2.80
N THR A 30 -47.83 -23.96 2.14
CA THR A 30 -48.39 -24.60 0.97
C THR A 30 -47.30 -24.74 -0.09
N ARG A 31 -47.37 -25.78 -0.91
CA ARG A 31 -46.40 -26.03 -1.99
C ARG A 31 -46.19 -24.78 -2.87
N ARG A 32 -47.23 -23.96 -3.02
CA ARG A 32 -47.22 -22.69 -3.75
C ARG A 32 -46.39 -21.60 -3.06
N GLU A 33 -46.45 -21.49 -1.74
CA GLU A 33 -45.64 -20.50 -0.98
C GLU A 33 -44.15 -20.87 -0.99
N LYS A 34 -43.81 -22.16 -0.91
CA LYS A 34 -42.43 -22.63 -1.04
C LYS A 34 -41.86 -22.40 -2.46
N MET A 35 -42.67 -22.66 -3.49
CA MET A 35 -42.30 -22.38 -4.88
C MET A 35 -42.10 -20.88 -5.13
N ASN A 36 -43.00 -20.02 -4.62
CA ASN A 36 -42.88 -18.57 -4.74
C ASN A 36 -41.66 -17.98 -3.99
N GLY A 37 -41.24 -18.64 -2.90
CA GLY A 37 -40.02 -18.29 -2.16
C GLY A 37 -38.75 -18.70 -2.92
N LEU A 38 -38.74 -19.91 -3.48
CA LEU A 38 -37.64 -20.38 -4.34
C LEU A 38 -37.52 -19.51 -5.60
N GLU A 39 -38.63 -19.23 -6.29
CA GLU A 39 -38.63 -18.39 -7.50
C GLU A 39 -38.15 -16.97 -7.21
N ARG A 40 -38.49 -16.39 -6.05
CA ARG A 40 -37.95 -15.09 -5.63
C ARG A 40 -36.45 -15.14 -5.38
N GLN A 41 -35.96 -16.20 -4.74
CA GLN A 41 -34.54 -16.35 -4.47
C GLN A 41 -33.74 -16.68 -5.72
N THR A 42 -34.31 -17.43 -6.66
CA THR A 42 -33.71 -17.67 -7.98
C THR A 42 -33.68 -16.40 -8.81
N LYS A 43 -34.73 -15.56 -8.77
CA LYS A 43 -34.73 -14.26 -9.44
C LYS A 43 -33.73 -13.28 -8.83
N LEU A 44 -33.61 -13.21 -7.51
CA LEU A 44 -32.59 -12.38 -6.86
C LEU A 44 -31.17 -12.85 -7.21
N ASN A 45 -30.93 -14.16 -7.24
CA ASN A 45 -29.64 -14.72 -7.64
C ASN A 45 -29.36 -14.50 -9.14
N GLN A 46 -30.40 -14.53 -9.99
CA GLN A 46 -30.28 -14.23 -11.42
C GLN A 46 -30.06 -12.73 -11.68
N GLU A 47 -30.73 -11.84 -10.94
CA GLU A 47 -30.52 -10.40 -11.00
C GLU A 47 -29.12 -10.02 -10.46
N GLU A 48 -28.62 -10.67 -9.40
CA GLU A 48 -27.23 -10.51 -8.94
C GLU A 48 -26.22 -11.03 -9.96
N GLN A 49 -26.49 -12.15 -10.64
CA GLN A 49 -25.63 -12.69 -11.70
C GLN A 49 -25.66 -11.85 -12.99
N GLU A 50 -26.83 -11.36 -13.41
CA GLU A 50 -26.97 -10.47 -14.58
C GLU A 50 -26.37 -9.08 -14.31
N GLU A 51 -26.41 -8.58 -13.07
CA GLU A 51 -25.68 -7.36 -12.69
C GLU A 51 -24.16 -7.55 -12.57
N GLU A 52 -23.67 -8.76 -12.21
CA GLU A 52 -22.24 -9.09 -12.24
C GLU A 52 -21.69 -9.17 -13.68
N GLU A 53 -22.50 -9.62 -14.64
CA GLU A 53 -22.09 -9.69 -16.06
C GLU A 53 -21.93 -8.32 -16.75
N GLY A 54 -22.37 -7.22 -16.11
CA GLY A 54 -22.33 -5.86 -16.67
C GLY A 54 -21.41 -4.85 -15.97
N PHE A 55 -20.84 -5.17 -14.80
CA PHE A 55 -20.05 -4.21 -14.02
C PHE A 55 -18.55 -4.23 -14.40
N SER A 56 -18.02 -3.07 -14.80
CA SER A 56 -16.57 -2.88 -14.96
C SER A 56 -16.04 -1.88 -13.92
N HIS A 57 -14.92 -2.20 -13.26
CA HIS A 57 -14.21 -1.22 -12.41
C HIS A 57 -13.78 0.03 -13.19
N GLY A 58 -13.68 -0.08 -14.52
CA GLY A 58 -13.45 1.04 -15.41
C GLY A 58 -14.65 1.97 -15.57
N ASP A 59 -15.86 1.61 -15.19
CA ASP A 59 -17.04 2.47 -15.39
C ASP A 59 -17.07 3.66 -14.42
N PRO A 60 -17.63 4.82 -14.78
CA PRO A 60 -17.77 5.94 -13.86
C PRO A 60 -18.62 5.56 -12.63
N PRO A 61 -18.13 5.80 -11.40
CA PRO A 61 -18.88 5.43 -10.20
C PRO A 61 -20.19 6.24 -10.08
N PRO A 62 -21.27 5.64 -9.55
CA PRO A 62 -22.57 6.30 -9.36
C PRO A 62 -22.57 7.28 -8.17
N PHE A 63 -21.41 7.55 -7.57
CA PHE A 63 -21.21 8.42 -6.43
C PHE A 63 -20.08 9.41 -6.69
N ARG A 64 -20.09 10.52 -5.97
CA ARG A 64 -19.06 11.58 -6.03
C ARG A 64 -18.09 11.41 -4.88
N LEU A 65 -16.90 11.99 -5.02
CA LEU A 65 -15.90 12.06 -3.95
C LEU A 65 -16.46 12.72 -2.68
N ALA A 66 -17.39 13.68 -2.84
CA ALA A 66 -18.07 14.35 -1.74
C ALA A 66 -18.96 13.40 -0.92
N ASP A 67 -19.59 12.40 -1.55
CA ASP A 67 -20.46 11.43 -0.88
C ASP A 67 -19.63 10.52 0.03
N VAL A 68 -18.48 10.04 -0.49
CA VAL A 68 -17.52 9.25 0.29
C VAL A 68 -16.97 10.08 1.46
N ARG A 69 -16.62 11.35 1.21
CA ARG A 69 -16.15 12.27 2.24
C ARG A 69 -17.19 12.49 3.34
N ALA A 70 -18.46 12.62 2.98
CA ALA A 70 -19.55 12.88 3.91
C ALA A 70 -19.85 11.70 4.83
N ALA A 71 -19.59 10.46 4.38
CA ALA A 71 -19.76 9.27 5.19
C ALA A 71 -18.69 9.13 6.30
N ILE A 72 -17.50 9.72 6.11
CA ILE A 72 -16.39 9.59 7.06
C ILE A 72 -16.64 10.46 8.31
N PRO A 73 -16.56 9.89 9.54
CA PRO A 73 -16.75 10.64 10.78
C PRO A 73 -15.85 11.87 10.90
N LYS A 74 -16.40 12.96 11.45
CA LYS A 74 -15.70 14.26 11.54
C LYS A 74 -14.38 14.18 12.30
N HIS A 75 -14.30 13.35 13.36
CA HIS A 75 -13.08 13.22 14.15
C HIS A 75 -11.95 12.52 13.39
N CYS A 76 -12.26 11.68 12.39
CA CYS A 76 -11.24 11.05 11.54
C CYS A 76 -10.40 12.08 10.76
N TRP A 77 -10.88 13.30 10.59
CA TRP A 77 -10.15 14.38 9.91
C TRP A 77 -9.25 15.19 10.83
N VAL A 78 -9.36 15.00 12.14
CA VAL A 78 -8.62 15.76 13.16
C VAL A 78 -7.27 15.10 13.36
N LYS A 79 -6.19 15.85 13.06
CA LYS A 79 -4.82 15.42 13.35
C LYS A 79 -4.43 15.84 14.77
N ASP A 80 -4.11 14.87 15.59
CA ASP A 80 -3.51 15.04 16.91
C ASP A 80 -1.99 14.82 16.83
N PRO A 81 -1.17 15.88 16.96
CA PRO A 81 0.29 15.76 16.93
C PRO A 81 0.86 14.91 18.07
N TRP A 82 0.22 14.88 19.24
CA TRP A 82 0.70 14.09 20.38
C TRP A 82 0.47 12.61 20.12
N LYS A 83 -0.71 12.26 19.60
CA LYS A 83 -0.99 10.90 19.16
C LYS A 83 0.00 10.47 18.09
N SER A 84 0.23 11.27 17.05
CA SER A 84 1.22 10.96 16.01
C SER A 84 2.65 10.82 16.56
N MET A 85 3.10 11.72 17.43
CA MET A 85 4.41 11.61 18.10
C MET A 85 4.49 10.33 18.96
N SER A 86 3.41 9.90 19.60
CA SER A 86 3.42 8.68 20.40
C SER A 86 3.71 7.43 19.57
N TYR A 87 3.22 7.37 18.33
CA TYR A 87 3.55 6.30 17.38
C TYR A 87 5.03 6.35 16.99
N VAL A 88 5.59 7.54 16.73
CA VAL A 88 7.02 7.71 16.45
C VAL A 88 7.87 7.24 17.64
N VAL A 89 7.52 7.65 18.86
CA VAL A 89 8.23 7.24 20.07
C VAL A 89 8.12 5.73 20.29
N ARG A 90 6.92 5.16 20.13
CA ARG A 90 6.69 3.70 20.20
C ARG A 90 7.61 2.96 19.24
N ASP A 91 7.63 3.38 17.97
CA ASP A 91 8.40 2.73 16.92
C ASP A 91 9.91 2.87 17.19
N LEU A 92 10.38 4.04 17.62
CA LEU A 92 11.77 4.25 18.02
C LEU A 92 12.17 3.37 19.20
N VAL A 93 11.31 3.24 20.22
CA VAL A 93 11.57 2.35 21.37
C VAL A 93 11.69 0.89 20.91
N VAL A 94 10.78 0.43 20.04
CA VAL A 94 10.83 -0.94 19.49
C VAL A 94 12.11 -1.15 18.68
N VAL A 95 12.45 -0.22 17.79
CA VAL A 95 13.68 -0.26 16.97
C VAL A 95 14.93 -0.35 17.86
N LEU A 96 15.05 0.54 18.84
CA LEU A 96 16.22 0.59 19.71
C LEU A 96 16.31 -0.65 20.62
N ALA A 97 15.17 -1.16 21.10
CA ALA A 97 15.12 -2.39 21.89
C ALA A 97 15.55 -3.61 21.05
N LEU A 98 15.03 -3.75 19.82
CA LEU A 98 15.41 -4.81 18.90
C LEU A 98 16.90 -4.75 18.57
N MET A 99 17.42 -3.55 18.32
CA MET A 99 18.85 -3.32 18.06
C MET A 99 19.71 -3.72 19.27
N ALA A 100 19.32 -3.31 20.48
CA ALA A 100 20.03 -3.65 21.71
C ALA A 100 20.03 -5.16 21.99
N ILE A 101 18.89 -5.84 21.77
CA ILE A 101 18.79 -7.30 21.89
C ILE A 101 19.67 -7.98 20.85
N ALA A 102 19.61 -7.56 19.59
CA ALA A 102 20.41 -8.15 18.51
C ALA A 102 21.91 -8.01 18.79
N PHE A 103 22.33 -6.82 19.25
CA PHE A 103 23.70 -6.56 19.63
C PHE A 103 24.14 -7.38 20.85
N SER A 104 23.28 -7.55 21.85
CA SER A 104 23.60 -8.31 23.07
C SER A 104 23.67 -9.82 22.82
N LEU A 105 22.82 -10.35 21.92
CA LEU A 105 22.81 -11.77 21.57
C LEU A 105 23.89 -12.15 20.54
N ASP A 106 24.20 -11.24 19.59
CA ASP A 106 25.09 -11.43 18.43
C ASP A 106 25.16 -12.86 17.89
N SER A 107 23.98 -13.42 17.60
CA SER A 107 23.85 -14.80 17.13
C SER A 107 23.32 -14.82 15.70
N TRP A 108 23.95 -15.61 14.84
CA TRP A 108 23.47 -15.91 13.48
C TRP A 108 22.05 -16.49 13.45
N GLY A 109 21.60 -17.13 14.53
CA GLY A 109 20.21 -17.57 14.65
C GLY A 109 19.21 -16.43 14.89
N PHE A 110 19.63 -15.33 15.53
CA PHE A 110 18.75 -14.19 15.86
C PHE A 110 18.76 -13.10 14.78
N TRP A 111 19.87 -12.94 14.06
CA TRP A 111 20.03 -11.92 13.03
C TRP A 111 18.88 -11.89 11.99
N PRO A 112 18.41 -13.02 11.43
CA PRO A 112 17.29 -13.01 10.50
C PRO A 112 15.98 -12.46 11.10
N PHE A 113 15.69 -12.76 12.37
CA PHE A 113 14.51 -12.24 13.05
C PHE A 113 14.61 -10.73 13.27
N TYR A 114 15.78 -10.25 13.71
CA TYR A 114 16.06 -8.82 13.84
C TYR A 114 15.90 -8.10 12.49
N TRP A 115 16.52 -8.60 11.42
CA TRP A 115 16.45 -7.99 10.09
C TRP A 115 15.03 -7.87 9.57
N PHE A 116 14.25 -8.94 9.73
CA PHE A 116 12.85 -8.96 9.34
C PHE A 116 12.00 -7.99 10.17
N ALA A 117 12.11 -8.01 11.50
CA ALA A 117 11.34 -7.12 12.38
C ALA A 117 11.70 -5.65 12.19
N GLN A 118 12.99 -5.33 12.09
CA GLN A 118 13.50 -3.97 11.92
C GLN A 118 13.11 -3.37 10.57
N GLY A 119 13.06 -4.19 9.51
CA GLY A 119 12.73 -3.75 8.15
C GLY A 119 11.24 -3.49 7.89
N THR A 120 10.33 -3.83 8.79
CA THR A 120 8.88 -3.73 8.53
C THR A 120 8.21 -2.50 9.17
N ILE A 121 8.94 -1.69 9.94
CA ILE A 121 8.38 -0.55 10.70
C ILE A 121 8.37 0.74 9.85
N GLY A 122 7.19 1.38 9.70
CA GLY A 122 7.08 2.71 9.07
C GLY A 122 5.66 3.08 8.61
N HIS A 123 5.47 4.36 8.24
CA HIS A 123 4.31 5.05 7.59
C HIS A 123 3.59 6.14 8.43
N GLY A 124 3.10 7.21 7.77
CA GLY A 124 1.90 7.94 8.23
C GLY A 124 1.88 9.48 8.17
N SER A 125 0.69 10.04 7.90
CA SER A 125 0.41 11.49 7.93
C SER A 125 0.45 12.02 9.37
N PHE A 126 1.24 13.07 9.61
CA PHE A 126 1.76 13.36 10.94
C PHE A 126 1.02 14.48 11.70
N SER A 127 1.02 15.71 11.18
CA SER A 127 0.40 16.87 11.85
C SER A 127 -0.07 17.93 10.86
N ASN A 128 -0.81 18.93 11.33
CA ASN A 128 -1.17 20.11 10.53
C ASN A 128 -0.02 21.14 10.43
N SER A 129 1.04 21.01 11.23
CA SER A 129 2.17 21.93 11.21
C SER A 129 3.19 21.49 10.15
N LYS A 130 3.34 22.31 9.09
CA LYS A 130 4.33 22.05 8.03
C LYS A 130 5.75 21.97 8.59
N LYS A 131 6.12 22.83 9.56
CA LYS A 131 7.45 22.83 10.18
C LYS A 131 7.70 21.54 10.97
N LEU A 132 6.73 21.13 11.80
CA LEU A 132 6.84 19.88 12.55
C LEU A 132 6.99 18.68 11.62
N ASN A 133 6.15 18.61 10.59
CA ASN A 133 6.23 17.56 9.57
C ASN A 133 7.58 17.55 8.86
N SER A 134 8.15 18.73 8.53
CA SER A 134 9.46 18.80 7.90
C SER A 134 10.60 18.37 8.82
N VAL A 135 10.58 18.74 10.10
CA VAL A 135 11.63 18.32 11.04
C VAL A 135 11.56 16.80 11.24
N VAL A 136 10.40 16.28 11.65
CA VAL A 136 10.20 14.84 11.86
C VAL A 136 10.44 14.06 10.57
N GLY A 137 9.96 14.57 9.44
CA GLY A 137 10.13 14.01 8.12
C GLY A 137 11.60 13.82 7.74
N HIS A 138 12.42 14.85 7.88
CA HIS A 138 13.87 14.73 7.64
C HIS A 138 14.51 13.74 8.61
N THR A 139 14.25 13.85 9.92
CA THR A 139 14.86 12.93 10.90
C THR A 139 14.58 11.48 10.57
N LEU A 140 13.33 11.13 10.28
CA LEU A 140 12.92 9.76 10.00
C LEU A 140 13.36 9.29 8.61
N HIS A 141 13.10 10.05 7.54
CA HIS A 141 13.39 9.59 6.17
C HIS A 141 14.88 9.58 5.87
N THR A 142 15.65 10.54 6.38
CA THR A 142 17.10 10.55 6.22
C THR A 142 17.73 9.33 6.90
N SER A 143 17.20 8.89 8.05
CA SER A 143 17.69 7.69 8.74
C SER A 143 17.47 6.38 7.97
N ILE A 144 16.64 6.39 6.92
CA ILE A 144 16.42 5.27 6.01
C ILE A 144 16.87 5.63 4.58
N LEU A 145 17.80 6.56 4.41
CA LEU A 145 18.38 6.98 3.12
C LEU A 145 17.34 7.42 2.07
N VAL A 146 16.21 7.97 2.50
CA VAL A 146 15.20 8.59 1.63
C VAL A 146 15.28 10.12 1.72
N PRO A 147 15.41 10.86 0.60
CA PRO A 147 15.36 12.31 0.62
C PRO A 147 13.92 12.78 0.90
N TYR A 148 13.67 13.27 2.12
CA TYR A 148 12.31 13.57 2.60
C TYR A 148 11.49 14.43 1.62
N HIS A 149 11.98 15.58 1.20
CA HIS A 149 11.26 16.47 0.29
C HIS A 149 11.11 15.89 -1.10
N GLY A 150 12.15 15.26 -1.64
CA GLY A 150 12.10 14.58 -2.92
C GLY A 150 10.97 13.54 -2.94
N TRP A 151 10.97 12.64 -1.97
CA TRP A 151 9.93 11.62 -1.81
C TRP A 151 8.54 12.22 -1.51
N ARG A 152 8.44 13.19 -0.59
CA ARG A 152 7.17 13.83 -0.24
C ARG A 152 6.49 14.46 -1.47
N ILE A 153 7.27 15.10 -2.33
CA ILE A 153 6.75 15.78 -3.53
C ILE A 153 6.32 14.75 -4.58
N SER A 154 7.17 13.77 -4.90
CA SER A 154 6.80 12.74 -5.88
C SER A 154 5.61 11.89 -5.41
N HIS A 155 5.57 11.53 -4.12
CA HIS A 155 4.43 10.85 -3.52
C HIS A 155 3.14 11.69 -3.59
N ARG A 156 3.22 13.02 -3.36
CA ARG A 156 2.07 13.93 -3.57
C ARG A 156 1.60 13.92 -5.02
N ILE A 157 2.51 13.91 -5.99
CA ILE A 157 2.17 13.86 -7.43
C ILE A 157 1.52 12.52 -7.77
N HIS A 158 2.06 11.41 -7.24
CA HIS A 158 1.48 10.07 -7.38
C HIS A 158 0.05 10.01 -6.83
N HIS A 159 -0.19 10.45 -5.59
CA HIS A 159 -1.54 10.53 -5.02
C HIS A 159 -2.50 11.38 -5.85
N ALA A 160 -2.01 12.46 -6.45
CA ALA A 160 -2.80 13.35 -7.28
C ALA A 160 -3.06 12.81 -8.71
N ASN A 161 -2.31 11.80 -9.17
CA ASN A 161 -2.36 11.31 -10.55
C ASN A 161 -2.45 9.79 -10.67
N HIS A 162 -2.68 9.07 -9.58
CA HIS A 162 -2.64 7.60 -9.56
C HIS A 162 -3.53 7.00 -10.67
N ALA A 163 -3.01 5.96 -11.31
CA ALA A 163 -3.60 5.28 -12.45
C ALA A 163 -3.80 6.12 -13.72
N HIS A 164 -3.30 7.36 -13.78
CA HIS A 164 -3.15 8.10 -15.04
C HIS A 164 -1.91 7.58 -15.77
N VAL A 165 -2.06 7.12 -17.02
CA VAL A 165 -0.96 6.44 -17.74
C VAL A 165 0.27 7.35 -17.91
N GLU A 166 0.07 8.64 -18.20
CA GLU A 166 1.14 9.61 -18.47
C GLU A 166 1.62 10.38 -17.24
N ASN A 167 0.70 10.74 -16.33
CA ASN A 167 0.96 11.72 -15.27
C ASN A 167 1.29 11.11 -13.92
N ASP A 168 1.04 9.81 -13.72
CA ASP A 168 1.49 9.11 -12.52
C ASP A 168 3.03 9.07 -12.46
N GLU A 169 3.58 8.95 -11.25
CA GLU A 169 5.02 9.04 -10.96
C GLU A 169 5.61 7.75 -10.38
N SER A 170 4.82 6.87 -9.77
CA SER A 170 5.34 5.67 -9.12
C SER A 170 4.62 4.43 -9.61
N TRP A 171 5.39 3.40 -10.00
CA TRP A 171 4.87 2.12 -10.49
C TRP A 171 3.74 2.25 -11.54
N ARG A 172 3.85 3.28 -12.38
CA ARG A 172 2.88 3.58 -13.43
C ARG A 172 2.91 2.51 -14.53
N PRO A 173 1.79 2.31 -15.25
CA PRO A 173 1.81 1.47 -16.44
C PRO A 173 2.71 2.07 -17.53
N MET A 174 3.53 1.21 -18.15
CA MET A 174 4.24 1.55 -19.37
C MET A 174 3.36 1.24 -20.57
N THR A 175 3.39 2.10 -21.59
CA THR A 175 2.75 1.77 -22.86
C THR A 175 3.51 0.63 -23.54
N GLU A 176 2.83 -0.13 -24.40
CA GLU A 176 3.42 -1.28 -25.10
C GLU A 176 4.68 -0.89 -25.88
N THR A 177 4.65 0.23 -26.61
CA THR A 177 5.81 0.74 -27.35
C THR A 177 6.99 1.03 -26.42
N LEU A 178 6.75 1.69 -25.27
CA LEU A 178 7.81 1.99 -24.31
C LEU A 178 8.39 0.70 -23.70
N TYR A 179 7.52 -0.22 -23.30
CA TYR A 179 7.93 -1.51 -22.73
C TYR A 179 8.75 -2.34 -23.74
N LYS A 180 8.31 -2.43 -25.00
CA LYS A 180 9.03 -3.17 -26.05
C LYS A 180 10.37 -2.54 -26.39
N GLY A 181 10.49 -1.22 -26.28
CA GLY A 181 11.73 -0.47 -26.48
C GLY A 181 12.75 -0.58 -25.34
N LEU A 182 12.38 -1.15 -24.19
CA LEU A 182 13.31 -1.36 -23.08
C LEU A 182 14.35 -2.45 -23.39
N PRO A 183 15.60 -2.29 -22.91
CA PRO A 183 16.55 -3.39 -22.90
C PRO A 183 16.00 -4.63 -22.18
N ASN A 184 16.31 -5.83 -22.68
CA ASN A 184 15.88 -7.10 -22.09
C ASN A 184 16.19 -7.19 -20.60
N LEU A 185 17.38 -6.74 -20.20
CA LEU A 185 17.81 -6.74 -18.81
C LEU A 185 16.89 -5.86 -17.95
N SER A 186 16.55 -4.67 -18.42
CA SER A 186 15.63 -3.76 -17.71
C SER A 186 14.25 -4.37 -17.52
N ARG A 187 13.72 -5.08 -18.52
CA ARG A 187 12.45 -5.81 -18.39
C ARG A 187 12.54 -6.94 -17.36
N MET A 188 13.60 -7.73 -17.41
CA MET A 188 13.84 -8.81 -16.44
C MET A 188 13.92 -8.27 -15.01
N PHE A 189 14.70 -7.21 -14.74
CA PHE A 189 14.79 -6.61 -13.40
C PHE A 189 13.47 -6.01 -12.90
N ARG A 190 12.58 -5.59 -13.82
CA ARG A 190 11.29 -4.96 -13.49
C ARG A 190 10.14 -5.93 -13.28
N HIS A 191 10.23 -7.14 -13.79
CA HIS A 191 9.12 -8.09 -13.78
C HIS A 191 9.48 -9.50 -13.25
N THR A 192 10.75 -9.77 -12.93
CA THR A 192 11.18 -11.07 -12.38
C THR A 192 11.55 -10.97 -10.90
N PRO A 193 10.84 -11.65 -9.98
CA PRO A 193 11.21 -11.66 -8.56
C PRO A 193 12.65 -12.13 -8.31
N PRO A 194 13.35 -11.59 -7.30
CA PRO A 194 12.92 -10.55 -6.37
C PRO A 194 13.28 -9.13 -6.85
N PHE A 195 13.84 -8.98 -8.05
CA PHE A 195 14.46 -7.74 -8.53
C PHE A 195 13.58 -6.48 -8.46
N PRO A 196 12.26 -6.53 -8.76
CA PRO A 196 11.41 -5.34 -8.73
C PRO A 196 11.35 -4.71 -7.33
N LEU A 197 11.48 -5.53 -6.28
CA LEU A 197 11.43 -5.09 -4.89
C LEU A 197 12.64 -4.22 -4.49
N PHE A 198 13.71 -4.22 -5.29
CA PHE A 198 14.90 -3.41 -5.05
C PHE A 198 14.96 -2.14 -5.91
N LEU A 199 13.92 -1.80 -6.66
CA LEU A 199 13.93 -0.66 -7.57
C LEU A 199 13.74 0.70 -6.86
N PHE A 200 13.36 0.72 -5.58
CA PHE A 200 13.09 1.98 -4.89
C PHE A 200 14.31 2.93 -4.82
N PRO A 201 15.54 2.49 -4.48
CA PRO A 201 16.72 3.35 -4.57
C PRO A 201 17.01 3.84 -6.00
N TYR A 202 16.73 3.03 -7.02
CA TYR A 202 16.86 3.40 -8.44
C TYR A 202 15.88 4.52 -8.80
N TYR A 203 14.63 4.38 -8.35
CA TYR A 203 13.58 5.39 -8.48
C TYR A 203 13.99 6.74 -7.87
N LEU A 204 14.69 6.72 -6.73
CA LEU A 204 15.18 7.95 -6.11
C LEU A 204 16.30 8.63 -6.91
N GLN A 205 17.29 7.87 -7.38
CA GLN A 205 18.53 8.43 -7.93
C GLN A 205 18.44 8.85 -9.40
N ALA A 206 17.56 8.22 -10.18
CA ALA A 206 17.58 8.22 -11.64
C ALA A 206 18.88 7.62 -12.21
N VAL A 207 18.74 6.73 -13.19
CA VAL A 207 19.88 6.03 -13.79
C VAL A 207 19.80 6.10 -15.30
N VAL A 208 20.97 6.19 -15.93
CA VAL A 208 21.09 6.26 -17.38
C VAL A 208 20.68 4.93 -18.02
N VAL A 209 19.64 4.97 -18.84
CA VAL A 209 19.19 3.91 -19.74
C VAL A 209 19.20 4.50 -21.15
N ASN A 210 19.98 3.91 -22.05
CA ASN A 210 20.09 4.33 -23.46
C ASN A 210 20.34 5.84 -23.64
N GLU A 211 21.38 6.38 -22.99
CA GLU A 211 21.75 7.82 -22.98
C GLU A 211 20.80 8.75 -22.21
N GLN A 212 19.66 8.27 -21.69
CA GLN A 212 18.74 9.08 -20.88
C GLN A 212 18.70 8.64 -19.41
N ALA A 213 18.86 9.57 -18.47
CA ALA A 213 18.72 9.31 -17.05
C ALA A 213 17.24 9.25 -16.64
N TRP A 214 16.74 8.04 -16.35
CA TRP A 214 15.35 7.79 -15.97
C TRP A 214 15.26 7.39 -14.50
N ARG A 215 14.31 8.01 -13.77
CA ARG A 215 13.85 7.48 -12.47
C ARG A 215 12.86 6.35 -12.66
N GLU A 216 12.09 6.43 -13.74
CA GLU A 216 11.09 5.46 -14.17
C GLU A 216 11.00 5.54 -15.71
N PRO A 217 10.65 4.48 -16.44
CA PRO A 217 10.69 4.48 -17.88
C PRO A 217 9.84 5.62 -18.45
N GLY A 218 10.49 6.46 -19.28
CA GLY A 218 9.88 7.66 -19.83
C GLY A 218 9.76 8.87 -18.88
N LYS A 219 10.37 8.84 -17.68
CA LYS A 219 10.37 9.94 -16.69
C LYS A 219 11.80 10.28 -16.24
N LYS A 220 12.25 11.51 -16.50
CA LYS A 220 13.68 11.92 -16.41
C LYS A 220 14.03 12.63 -15.11
N GLY A 221 15.26 12.47 -14.62
CA GLY A 221 15.71 13.25 -13.46
C GLY A 221 15.38 12.59 -12.12
N SER A 222 15.88 13.20 -11.05
CA SER A 222 16.22 12.56 -9.78
C SER A 222 15.56 13.23 -8.59
N HIS A 223 15.25 12.45 -7.54
CA HIS A 223 14.70 12.96 -6.29
C HIS A 223 15.71 13.80 -5.48
N PHE A 224 16.98 13.77 -5.87
CA PHE A 224 18.07 14.52 -5.23
C PHE A 224 18.46 15.80 -5.98
N HIS A 225 18.02 15.94 -7.23
CA HIS A 225 18.44 17.03 -8.10
C HIS A 225 17.39 18.15 -8.11
N PRO A 226 17.72 19.38 -7.66
CA PRO A 226 16.73 20.46 -7.55
C PRO A 226 16.15 20.89 -8.90
N GLU A 227 16.88 20.73 -10.01
CA GLU A 227 16.38 21.01 -11.36
C GLU A 227 15.65 19.82 -12.01
N SER A 228 15.32 18.78 -11.25
CA SER A 228 14.56 17.64 -11.79
C SER A 228 13.17 18.10 -12.24
N ASP A 229 12.64 17.47 -13.29
CA ASP A 229 11.28 17.73 -13.81
C ASP A 229 10.15 17.43 -12.80
N LEU A 230 10.49 16.74 -11.71
CA LEU A 230 9.63 16.44 -10.57
C LEU A 230 9.24 17.69 -9.76
N PHE A 231 10.06 18.74 -9.80
CA PHE A 231 9.99 19.84 -8.86
C PHE A 231 9.66 21.16 -9.55
N THR A 232 8.77 21.92 -8.93
CA THR A 232 8.55 23.30 -9.32
C THR A 232 9.72 24.18 -8.84
N PRO A 233 9.96 25.36 -9.45
CA PRO A 233 11.04 26.26 -9.03
C PRO A 233 10.99 26.65 -7.54
N SER A 234 9.81 26.71 -6.94
CA SER A 234 9.63 27.02 -5.51
C SER A 234 9.98 25.86 -4.57
N GLU A 235 10.10 24.62 -5.09
CA GLU A 235 10.43 23.43 -4.31
C GLU A 235 11.94 23.09 -4.33
N LYS A 236 12.76 23.83 -5.08
CA LYS A 236 14.19 23.53 -5.26
C LYS A 236 14.97 23.52 -3.95
N LEU A 237 14.74 24.50 -3.07
CA LEU A 237 15.47 24.61 -1.80
C LEU A 237 15.07 23.51 -0.80
N ASP A 238 13.82 23.04 -0.86
CA ASP A 238 13.34 21.88 -0.11
C ASP A 238 14.16 20.63 -0.51
N VAL A 239 14.38 20.43 -1.81
CA VAL A 239 15.17 19.30 -2.34
C VAL A 239 16.64 19.40 -1.93
N VAL A 240 17.26 20.58 -2.08
CA VAL A 240 18.65 20.81 -1.63
C VAL A 240 18.81 20.45 -0.14
N THR A 241 17.87 20.88 0.70
CA THR A 241 17.90 20.57 2.14
C THR A 241 17.88 19.06 2.38
N SER A 242 16.97 18.34 1.73
CA SER A 242 16.89 16.87 1.87
C SER A 242 18.13 16.14 1.34
N THR A 243 18.72 16.61 0.24
CA THR A 243 19.96 16.05 -0.30
C THR A 243 21.14 16.26 0.66
N ILE A 244 21.25 17.43 1.31
CA ILE A 244 22.26 17.69 2.35
C ILE A 244 22.07 16.75 3.54
N CYS A 245 20.84 16.60 4.05
CA CYS A 245 20.55 15.67 5.14
C CYS A 245 20.93 14.22 4.77
N TRP A 246 20.59 13.80 3.55
CA TRP A 246 20.95 12.48 3.04
C TRP A 246 22.46 12.28 2.97
N CYS A 247 23.21 13.25 2.44
CA CYS A 247 24.69 13.20 2.40
C CYS A 247 25.29 13.11 3.81
N ALA A 248 24.72 13.83 4.78
CA ALA A 248 25.14 13.74 6.18
C ALA A 248 24.92 12.34 6.76
N MET A 249 23.82 11.66 6.43
CA MET A 249 23.59 10.28 6.84
C MET A 249 24.58 9.31 6.20
N VAL A 250 24.85 9.45 4.90
CA VAL A 250 25.85 8.62 4.22
C VAL A 250 27.25 8.82 4.83
N ALA A 251 27.62 10.06 5.12
CA ALA A 251 28.86 10.39 5.81
C ALA A 251 28.90 9.74 7.20
N LEU A 252 27.81 9.82 7.97
CA LEU A 252 27.69 9.16 9.27
C LEU A 252 27.90 7.64 9.16
N LEU A 253 27.21 6.98 8.23
CA LEU A 253 27.35 5.53 8.01
C LEU A 253 28.79 5.16 7.59
N ALA A 254 29.42 5.95 6.71
CA ALA A 254 30.81 5.75 6.32
C ALA A 254 31.77 5.91 7.51
N THR A 255 31.57 6.93 8.35
CA THR A 255 32.32 7.11 9.59
C THR A 255 32.12 5.94 10.56
N LEU A 256 30.89 5.45 10.73
CA LEU A 256 30.62 4.27 11.56
C LEU A 256 31.32 3.02 11.01
N CYS A 257 31.32 2.82 9.68
CA CYS A 257 32.07 1.74 9.03
C CYS A 257 33.59 1.86 9.27
N PHE A 258 34.13 3.09 9.30
CA PHE A 258 35.54 3.32 9.58
C PHE A 258 35.90 3.05 11.05
N ILE A 259 35.03 3.43 11.99
CA ILE A 259 35.27 3.27 13.43
C ILE A 259 35.06 1.82 13.90
N PHE A 260 33.94 1.20 13.51
CA PHE A 260 33.50 -0.11 14.01
C PHE A 260 33.73 -1.26 13.03
N GLY A 261 34.21 -0.96 11.82
CA GLY A 261 34.26 -1.89 10.71
C GLY A 261 32.93 -1.98 9.94
N PRO A 262 32.96 -2.47 8.70
CA PRO A 262 31.76 -2.54 7.85
C PRO A 262 30.77 -3.62 8.30
N THR A 263 31.24 -4.71 8.93
CA THR A 263 30.38 -5.85 9.27
C THR A 263 29.30 -5.51 10.31
N PRO A 264 29.58 -4.84 11.44
CA PRO A 264 28.53 -4.44 12.38
C PRO A 264 27.52 -3.48 11.77
N VAL A 265 27.98 -2.50 10.97
CA VAL A 265 27.09 -1.55 10.28
C VAL A 265 26.21 -2.27 9.27
N LEU A 266 26.76 -3.22 8.50
CA LEU A 266 25.99 -4.04 7.58
C LEU A 266 24.92 -4.85 8.32
N LYS A 267 25.25 -5.52 9.43
CA LYS A 267 24.30 -6.32 10.21
C LYS A 267 23.21 -5.48 10.87
N LEU A 268 23.57 -4.34 11.48
CA LEU A 268 22.64 -3.53 12.29
C LEU A 268 21.81 -2.56 11.45
N TYR A 269 22.33 -2.10 10.33
CA TYR A 269 21.71 -1.07 9.49
C TYR A 269 21.50 -1.56 8.05
N GLY A 270 22.56 -2.04 7.40
CA GLY A 270 22.52 -2.35 5.96
C GLY A 270 21.51 -3.43 5.58
N VAL A 271 21.52 -4.58 6.27
CA VAL A 271 20.58 -5.68 5.99
C VAL A 271 19.13 -5.30 6.36
N PRO A 272 18.82 -4.72 7.54
CA PRO A 272 17.48 -4.19 7.81
C PRO A 272 16.99 -3.18 6.77
N TYR A 273 17.87 -2.29 6.30
CA TYR A 273 17.54 -1.32 5.26
C TYR A 273 17.15 -2.01 3.93
N LEU A 274 17.87 -3.06 3.54
CA LEU A 274 17.50 -3.85 2.35
C LEU A 274 16.15 -4.55 2.52
N VAL A 275 15.88 -5.11 3.70
CA VAL A 275 14.57 -5.71 4.00
C VAL A 275 13.47 -4.65 3.94
N PHE A 276 13.71 -3.46 4.50
CA PHE A 276 12.78 -2.34 4.41
C PHE A 276 12.48 -1.92 2.98
N ILE A 277 13.51 -1.79 2.14
CA ILE A 277 13.32 -1.49 0.71
C ILE A 277 12.44 -2.55 0.05
N MET A 278 12.76 -3.83 0.27
CA MET A 278 11.99 -4.93 -0.34
C MET A 278 10.53 -4.90 0.10
N TRP A 279 10.32 -4.68 1.40
CA TRP A 279 9.00 -4.66 2.00
C TRP A 279 8.17 -3.47 1.56
N LEU A 280 8.75 -2.27 1.53
CA LEU A 280 8.14 -1.07 0.97
C LEU A 280 7.75 -1.30 -0.50
N GLY A 281 8.64 -1.88 -1.29
CA GLY A 281 8.38 -2.24 -2.69
C GLY A 281 7.21 -3.22 -2.83
N LEU A 282 7.15 -4.25 -1.97
CA LEU A 282 6.10 -5.27 -1.98
C LEU A 282 4.73 -4.68 -1.67
N VAL A 283 4.62 -3.96 -0.54
CA VAL A 283 3.37 -3.32 -0.09
C VAL A 283 2.88 -2.33 -1.16
N THR A 284 3.79 -1.45 -1.63
CA THR A 284 3.46 -0.50 -2.69
C THR A 284 2.98 -1.22 -3.95
N TYR A 285 3.68 -2.26 -4.42
CA TYR A 285 3.26 -2.96 -5.63
C TYR A 285 1.86 -3.58 -5.48
N LEU A 286 1.62 -4.32 -4.39
CA LEU A 286 0.37 -5.03 -4.12
C LEU A 286 -0.84 -4.12 -3.94
N ASN A 287 -0.65 -2.92 -3.42
CA ASN A 287 -1.73 -1.95 -3.25
C ASN A 287 -2.08 -1.19 -4.56
N HIS A 288 -1.22 -1.27 -5.58
CA HIS A 288 -1.38 -0.51 -6.84
C HIS A 288 -1.48 -1.38 -8.10
N HIS A 289 -1.36 -2.71 -7.94
CA HIS A 289 -1.44 -3.70 -9.02
C HIS A 289 -2.46 -4.77 -8.67
N GLY A 290 -3.30 -5.04 -9.66
CA GLY A 290 -4.25 -6.13 -9.66
C GLY A 290 -3.60 -7.50 -9.83
N ASP A 291 -4.36 -8.54 -9.51
CA ASP A 291 -4.03 -9.94 -9.82
C ASP A 291 -5.04 -10.50 -10.84
N GLY A 292 -5.03 -11.81 -11.07
CA GLY A 292 -5.92 -12.45 -12.06
C GLY A 292 -7.40 -12.31 -11.73
N GLU A 293 -7.76 -12.09 -10.46
CA GLU A 293 -9.14 -11.86 -10.02
C GLU A 293 -9.53 -10.37 -10.08
N GLU A 294 -8.56 -9.45 -10.15
CA GLU A 294 -8.75 -8.03 -9.92
C GLU A 294 -8.00 -7.16 -10.93
N ARG A 295 -8.44 -7.11 -12.19
CA ARG A 295 -7.82 -6.22 -13.17
C ARG A 295 -8.18 -4.76 -12.87
N LEU A 296 -7.17 -3.94 -12.59
CA LEU A 296 -7.35 -2.52 -12.30
C LEU A 296 -7.30 -1.68 -13.58
N PRO A 297 -8.28 -0.77 -13.79
CA PRO A 297 -8.25 0.14 -14.92
C PRO A 297 -7.19 1.23 -14.73
N ARG A 298 -6.57 1.59 -15.85
CA ARG A 298 -5.67 2.72 -16.02
C ARG A 298 -6.30 3.68 -17.03
N TYR A 299 -6.08 4.96 -16.86
CA TYR A 299 -6.85 5.98 -17.56
C TYR A 299 -5.96 6.97 -18.31
N ARG A 300 -6.50 7.53 -19.39
CA ARG A 300 -5.92 8.64 -20.15
C ARG A 300 -6.92 9.79 -20.29
N GLY A 301 -6.38 10.99 -20.46
CA GLY A 301 -7.15 12.17 -20.84
C GLY A 301 -8.41 12.36 -19.99
N LYS A 302 -9.57 12.47 -20.64
CA LYS A 302 -10.87 12.70 -19.99
C LYS A 302 -11.42 11.47 -19.25
N GLY A 303 -10.86 10.28 -19.50
CA GLY A 303 -11.18 9.07 -18.74
C GLY A 303 -10.69 9.15 -17.29
N TRP A 304 -9.65 9.95 -17.02
CA TRP A 304 -9.10 10.06 -15.68
C TRP A 304 -9.76 11.16 -14.84
N ASN A 305 -9.98 10.87 -13.56
CA ASN A 305 -10.17 11.87 -12.51
C ASN A 305 -9.65 11.30 -11.17
N HIS A 306 -9.44 12.16 -10.17
CA HIS A 306 -8.92 11.76 -8.85
C HIS A 306 -9.67 10.59 -8.20
N LEU A 307 -11.01 10.60 -8.29
CA LEU A 307 -11.85 9.55 -7.69
C LEU A 307 -11.60 8.20 -8.37
N ARG A 308 -11.69 8.15 -9.71
CA ARG A 308 -11.46 6.92 -10.49
C ARG A 308 -10.03 6.42 -10.33
N GLY A 309 -9.06 7.33 -10.32
CA GLY A 309 -7.66 7.01 -10.06
C GLY A 309 -7.49 6.32 -8.71
N ALA A 310 -7.94 6.96 -7.62
CA ALA A 310 -7.85 6.42 -6.27
C ALA A 310 -8.59 5.08 -6.08
N LEU A 311 -9.74 4.88 -6.75
CA LEU A 311 -10.46 3.60 -6.76
C LEU A 311 -9.72 2.48 -7.51
N SER A 312 -8.72 2.79 -8.34
CA SER A 312 -7.77 1.82 -8.91
C SER A 312 -6.62 1.49 -7.96
N THR A 313 -6.85 1.55 -6.65
CA THR A 313 -5.99 0.95 -5.64
C THR A 313 -6.71 -0.19 -4.95
N LEU A 314 -5.96 -1.04 -4.27
CA LEU A 314 -6.50 -2.20 -3.57
C LEU A 314 -6.11 -2.13 -2.10
N ASP A 315 -7.07 -2.42 -1.24
CA ASP A 315 -6.75 -2.79 0.12
C ASP A 315 -6.14 -4.21 0.11
N ARG A 316 -5.20 -4.47 1.01
CA ARG A 316 -4.60 -5.81 1.21
C ARG A 316 -4.66 -6.16 2.69
N ASP A 317 -4.44 -7.42 3.06
CA ASP A 317 -4.35 -7.79 4.47
C ASP A 317 -2.96 -8.37 4.76
N TYR A 318 -2.16 -7.65 5.53
CA TYR A 318 -0.82 -8.08 5.93
C TYR A 318 -0.81 -8.76 7.32
N GLY A 319 -1.95 -9.22 7.81
CA GLY A 319 -2.06 -9.92 9.09
C GLY A 319 -1.58 -9.06 10.26
N MET A 320 -0.64 -9.56 11.06
CA MET A 320 -0.10 -8.83 12.21
C MET A 320 0.67 -7.55 11.81
N PHE A 321 1.15 -7.47 10.56
CA PHE A 321 1.92 -6.32 10.08
C PHE A 321 1.07 -5.08 9.79
N ASN A 322 -0.26 -5.21 9.68
CA ASN A 322 -1.17 -4.07 9.49
C ASN A 322 -0.95 -2.96 10.53
N ASN A 323 -0.81 -3.32 11.81
CA ASN A 323 -0.54 -2.35 12.89
C ASN A 323 0.88 -1.77 12.82
N ILE A 324 1.84 -2.55 12.33
CA ILE A 324 3.25 -2.11 12.19
C ILE A 324 3.35 -1.08 11.07
N HIS A 325 2.57 -1.24 10.00
CA HIS A 325 2.50 -0.29 8.88
C HIS A 325 1.52 0.84 9.10
N HIS A 326 1.04 1.02 10.34
CA HIS A 326 0.11 2.09 10.67
C HIS A 326 -1.20 2.06 9.85
N HIS A 327 -1.71 0.86 9.55
CA HIS A 327 -2.94 0.66 8.80
C HIS A 327 -2.92 1.09 7.32
N ILE A 328 -1.73 1.20 6.71
CA ILE A 328 -1.60 1.57 5.28
C ILE A 328 -2.27 0.58 4.34
N GLU A 329 -2.58 -0.63 4.81
CA GLU A 329 -3.29 -1.61 4.03
C GLU A 329 -4.69 -1.17 3.60
N THR A 330 -5.26 -0.17 4.29
CA THR A 330 -6.50 0.51 3.90
C THR A 330 -6.24 1.62 2.87
N HIS A 331 -5.68 1.20 1.74
CA HIS A 331 -5.02 2.05 0.78
C HIS A 331 -5.98 2.86 -0.10
N VAL A 332 -7.20 2.37 -0.31
CA VAL A 332 -8.22 3.10 -1.10
C VAL A 332 -8.56 4.44 -0.45
N ILE A 333 -8.84 4.43 0.86
CA ILE A 333 -9.08 5.68 1.61
C ILE A 333 -7.83 6.52 1.73
N HIS A 334 -6.66 5.89 1.86
CA HIS A 334 -5.40 6.62 1.85
C HIS A 334 -5.22 7.43 0.55
N HIS A 335 -5.56 6.88 -0.61
CA HIS A 335 -5.50 7.59 -1.90
C HIS A 335 -6.62 8.61 -2.09
N LEU A 336 -7.85 8.28 -1.66
CA LEU A 336 -8.96 9.23 -1.75
C LEU A 336 -8.70 10.45 -0.85
N PHE A 337 -8.16 10.22 0.35
CA PHE A 337 -8.03 11.20 1.41
C PHE A 337 -6.71 11.06 2.22
N PRO A 338 -5.54 11.37 1.61
CA PRO A 338 -4.23 11.24 2.27
C PRO A 338 -4.03 12.16 3.49
N GLN A 339 -4.96 13.08 3.73
CA GLN A 339 -5.02 13.97 4.89
C GLN A 339 -5.56 13.30 6.16
N ILE A 340 -6.22 12.14 6.04
CA ILE A 340 -6.69 11.36 7.19
C ILE A 340 -5.45 10.73 7.85
N PRO A 341 -5.22 10.96 9.15
CA PRO A 341 -4.13 10.33 9.86
C PRO A 341 -4.30 8.82 9.92
N HIS A 342 -3.17 8.13 9.91
CA HIS A 342 -3.07 6.69 9.79
C HIS A 342 -3.91 5.93 10.85
N TYR A 343 -3.96 6.46 12.08
CA TYR A 343 -4.74 5.91 13.19
C TYR A 343 -6.27 6.07 13.08
N HIS A 344 -6.77 6.69 12.00
CA HIS A 344 -8.19 6.79 11.66
C HIS A 344 -8.55 6.11 10.34
N LEU A 345 -7.58 5.56 9.59
CA LEU A 345 -7.84 4.99 8.27
C LEU A 345 -8.82 3.82 8.32
N VAL A 346 -8.64 2.87 9.25
CA VAL A 346 -9.56 1.72 9.40
C VAL A 346 -11.01 2.15 9.64
N GLU A 347 -11.21 3.15 10.50
CA GLU A 347 -12.53 3.69 10.80
C GLU A 347 -13.14 4.42 9.59
N ALA A 348 -12.34 5.25 8.93
CA ALA A 348 -12.75 5.96 7.72
C ALA A 348 -13.12 4.99 6.59
N THR A 349 -12.33 3.93 6.40
CA THR A 349 -12.61 2.87 5.44
C THR A 349 -13.92 2.17 5.76
N LYS A 350 -14.13 1.74 7.00
CA LYS A 350 -15.40 1.11 7.41
C LYS A 350 -16.61 2.00 7.12
N ALA A 351 -16.50 3.31 7.34
CA ALA A 351 -17.59 4.25 7.09
C ALA A 351 -17.84 4.52 5.60
N ALA A 352 -16.79 4.52 4.78
CA ALA A 352 -16.86 4.81 3.36
C ALA A 352 -17.25 3.60 2.49
N LYS A 353 -16.96 2.37 2.93
CA LYS A 353 -17.27 1.11 2.22
C LYS A 353 -18.69 1.05 1.64
N PRO A 354 -19.77 1.35 2.39
CA PRO A 354 -21.13 1.27 1.86
C PRO A 354 -21.40 2.23 0.70
N ILE A 355 -20.70 3.37 0.65
CA ILE A 355 -20.83 4.35 -0.44
C ILE A 355 -20.10 3.85 -1.69
N MET A 356 -18.93 3.23 -1.52
CA MET A 356 -18.13 2.73 -2.64
C MET A 356 -18.76 1.48 -3.29
N GLY A 357 -19.51 0.67 -2.54
CA GLY A 357 -20.24 -0.48 -3.07
C GLY A 357 -19.33 -1.41 -3.87
N LYS A 358 -19.75 -1.79 -5.09
CA LYS A 358 -19.01 -2.70 -5.98
C LYS A 358 -17.61 -2.18 -6.38
N TYR A 359 -17.33 -0.88 -6.23
CA TYR A 359 -16.00 -0.31 -6.50
C TYR A 359 -14.99 -0.57 -5.37
N TYR A 360 -15.44 -0.99 -4.19
CA TYR A 360 -14.56 -1.40 -3.11
C TYR A 360 -14.54 -2.93 -3.02
N LYS A 361 -13.36 -3.53 -3.16
CA LYS A 361 -13.18 -4.96 -2.96
C LYS A 361 -12.61 -5.24 -1.57
N GLU A 362 -13.25 -6.17 -0.86
CA GLU A 362 -12.75 -6.62 0.43
C GLU A 362 -11.44 -7.41 0.26
N PRO A 363 -10.37 -7.09 1.00
CA PRO A 363 -9.13 -7.83 0.90
C PRO A 363 -9.31 -9.26 1.43
N LYS A 364 -8.72 -10.22 0.72
CA LYS A 364 -8.53 -11.59 1.21
C LYS A 364 -7.82 -11.55 2.57
N LYS A 365 -8.43 -12.14 3.59
CA LYS A 365 -7.87 -12.14 4.94
C LYS A 365 -6.76 -13.18 5.09
N SER A 366 -5.74 -12.82 5.86
CA SER A 366 -4.70 -13.75 6.30
C SER A 366 -5.33 -14.84 7.16
N ALA A 367 -5.04 -16.12 6.85
CA ALA A 367 -5.53 -17.25 7.63
C ALA A 367 -4.95 -17.32 9.06
N GLY A 368 -3.87 -16.57 9.32
CA GLY A 368 -3.20 -16.48 10.61
C GLY A 368 -2.43 -15.16 10.74
N PRO A 369 -1.50 -15.04 11.71
CA PRO A 369 -0.78 -13.80 11.95
C PRO A 369 0.13 -13.39 10.79
N PHE A 370 0.62 -14.34 9.99
CA PHE A 370 1.53 -14.09 8.88
C PHE A 370 0.78 -14.09 7.53
N PRO A 371 1.03 -13.10 6.64
CA PRO A 371 0.26 -12.92 5.43
C PRO A 371 0.82 -13.73 4.24
N PHE A 372 1.07 -15.03 4.38
CA PHE A 372 1.70 -15.83 3.31
C PHE A 372 0.96 -15.79 1.97
N HIS A 373 -0.35 -15.54 1.98
CA HIS A 373 -1.17 -15.42 0.77
C HIS A 373 -0.71 -14.27 -0.15
N VAL A 374 -0.13 -13.20 0.39
CA VAL A 374 0.31 -12.03 -0.39
C VAL A 374 1.48 -12.35 -1.31
N ILE A 375 2.27 -13.39 -0.99
CA ILE A 375 3.36 -13.85 -1.85
C ILE A 375 2.78 -14.40 -3.16
N GLY A 376 1.74 -15.22 -3.10
CA GLY A 376 1.07 -15.75 -4.28
C GLY A 376 0.47 -14.64 -5.14
N ILE A 377 -0.24 -13.71 -4.52
CA ILE A 377 -0.82 -12.53 -5.18
C ILE A 377 0.27 -11.70 -5.88
N PHE A 378 1.39 -11.45 -5.19
CA PHE A 378 2.50 -10.67 -5.75
C PHE A 378 3.13 -11.34 -6.96
N LEU A 379 3.40 -12.65 -6.88
CA LEU A 379 4.00 -13.41 -7.98
C LEU A 379 3.07 -13.47 -9.20
N GLU A 380 1.77 -13.63 -8.97
CA GLU A 380 0.77 -13.60 -10.04
C GLU A 380 0.67 -12.20 -10.68
N ALA A 381 0.52 -11.16 -9.85
CA ALA A 381 0.44 -9.78 -10.32
C ALA A 381 1.68 -9.39 -11.14
N LEU A 382 2.89 -9.77 -10.71
CA LEU A 382 4.11 -9.53 -11.50
C LEU A 382 4.10 -10.24 -12.85
N ARG A 383 3.54 -11.46 -12.91
CA ARG A 383 3.51 -12.28 -14.12
C ARG A 383 2.53 -11.76 -15.16
N ILE A 384 1.46 -11.09 -14.76
CA ILE A 384 0.39 -10.67 -15.67
C ILE A 384 0.44 -9.18 -16.02
N ASN A 385 1.07 -8.34 -15.19
CA ASN A 385 1.08 -6.89 -15.37
C ASN A 385 2.39 -6.36 -15.95
N HIS A 386 2.52 -6.36 -17.29
CA HIS A 386 3.76 -5.92 -17.95
C HIS A 386 3.65 -4.54 -18.61
N PHE A 387 2.62 -4.32 -19.42
CA PHE A 387 2.40 -3.05 -20.14
C PHE A 387 0.91 -2.79 -20.33
N VAL A 388 0.55 -1.63 -20.87
CA VAL A 388 -0.83 -1.32 -21.32
C VAL A 388 -0.82 -0.95 -22.81
N SER A 389 -1.92 -1.20 -23.53
CA SER A 389 -2.07 -0.77 -24.93
C SER A 389 -1.67 0.71 -25.13
N ASP A 390 -0.99 1.01 -26.25
CA ASP A 390 -0.65 2.39 -26.63
C ASP A 390 -1.88 3.27 -26.90
N SER A 391 -3.06 2.67 -27.10
CA SER A 391 -4.31 3.36 -27.46
C SER A 391 -5.43 3.11 -26.43
N GLY A 392 -6.47 3.95 -26.47
CA GLY A 392 -7.65 3.83 -25.60
C GLY A 392 -7.60 4.73 -24.35
N ASP A 393 -8.79 5.20 -23.95
CA ASP A 393 -8.97 6.10 -22.79
C ASP A 393 -8.98 5.35 -21.46
N ILE A 394 -9.44 4.09 -21.48
CA ILE A 394 -9.43 3.16 -20.34
C ILE A 394 -8.71 1.91 -20.82
N VAL A 395 -7.60 1.58 -20.17
CA VAL A 395 -6.75 0.44 -20.53
C VAL A 395 -6.46 -0.40 -19.30
N TYR A 396 -6.10 -1.65 -19.53
CA TYR A 396 -5.74 -2.60 -18.49
C TYR A 396 -4.35 -3.14 -18.78
N TYR A 397 -3.67 -3.62 -17.75
CA TYR A 397 -2.42 -4.30 -17.99
C TYR A 397 -2.60 -5.55 -18.85
N GLU A 398 -1.58 -5.79 -19.66
CA GLU A 398 -1.43 -6.90 -20.57
C GLU A 398 -0.12 -7.64 -20.27
N THR A 399 -0.11 -8.92 -20.63
CA THR A 399 0.98 -9.84 -20.35
C THR A 399 1.84 -10.02 -21.58
N ASP A 400 3.13 -9.67 -21.49
CA ASP A 400 4.16 -10.12 -22.42
C ASP A 400 4.35 -11.66 -22.35
N PRO A 401 4.00 -12.43 -23.40
CA PRO A 401 4.14 -13.88 -23.41
C PRO A 401 5.59 -14.36 -23.58
N HIS A 402 6.51 -13.46 -23.94
CA HIS A 402 7.92 -13.77 -24.18
C HIS A 402 8.81 -13.46 -22.98
N LEU A 403 8.29 -12.78 -21.96
CA LEU A 403 9.01 -12.59 -20.71
C LEU A 403 9.06 -13.91 -19.93
N THR A 404 10.15 -14.66 -20.11
CA THR A 404 10.39 -15.91 -19.37
C THR A 404 10.66 -15.61 -17.90
N ILE A 405 9.62 -15.72 -17.06
CA ILE A 405 9.74 -15.71 -15.60
C ILE A 405 10.07 -17.15 -15.16
N GLY A 406 11.35 -17.50 -15.18
CA GLY A 406 11.83 -18.83 -14.77
C GLY A 406 11.50 -19.92 -15.80
N GLY A 407 12.45 -20.81 -16.06
CA GLY A 407 12.36 -21.83 -17.11
C GLY A 407 11.23 -22.83 -16.88
N ALA A 408 10.05 -22.56 -17.43
CA ALA A 408 9.19 -23.60 -17.97
C ALA A 408 9.38 -23.56 -19.49
N SER A 409 10.37 -24.31 -19.98
CA SER A 409 10.42 -24.67 -21.39
C SER A 409 9.08 -25.29 -21.74
N LYS A 410 8.37 -24.74 -22.73
CA LYS A 410 7.25 -25.45 -23.34
C LYS A 410 7.81 -26.77 -23.86
N CYS A 411 7.52 -27.87 -23.18
CA CYS A 411 7.57 -29.18 -23.80
C CYS A 411 6.47 -29.17 -24.88
N MET A 412 6.89 -29.03 -26.13
CA MET A 412 6.16 -29.57 -27.27
C MET A 412 6.56 -31.02 -27.46
#